data_AF-A0A917X7F8-F1
#
_entry.id   AF-A0A917X7F8-F1
#
_cell.length_a   1.000
_cell.length_b   1.000
_cell.length_c   1.000
_cell.angle_alpha   90.00
_cell.angle_beta   90.00
_cell.angle_gamma   90.00
#
_symmetry.space_group_name_H-M   'P 1'
#
loop_
_entity.id
_entity.type
_entity.pdbx_description
1 polymer ?
#
loop_
_entity_poly.entity_id
_entity_poly.type
_entity_poly.pdbx_seq_one_letter_code
_entity_poly.pdbx_strand_id
1 'polypeptide(L)'
;MTITGSDLAEIASFIAATVSTHPQRTPAGRDLQIRLHEDLAEGADNPWVSLAIRSTVACSDATVCADCLGSWAADHEMRIAEVPTAVDLAAHRASADEFYTFEGDPERRLPAYWVARHGRVVTSQIADEPAETVLLRTNDLASGEFADACCDDTPGAPGGLRPGDTIDMYGTDGAATTEVTITTSAATGDDRAIVGVTAGGAPIAATLAAWSYRIVSRPAA
;
A
#
# COMPACT_ATOMS: atom_id res chain seq x y z
N MET A 1 -15.85 14.57 14.63
CA MET A 1 -16.55 15.51 13.71
C MET A 1 -17.57 14.68 12.94
N THR A 2 -18.84 15.06 12.90
CA THR A 2 -19.82 14.36 12.05
C THR A 2 -19.55 14.76 10.61
N ILE A 3 -19.20 13.80 9.74
CA ILE A 3 -19.00 14.05 8.31
C ILE A 3 -20.32 14.56 7.73
N THR A 4 -20.30 15.73 7.07
CA THR A 4 -21.49 16.31 6.46
C THR A 4 -21.71 15.76 5.04
N GLY A 5 -22.92 15.95 4.48
CA GLY A 5 -23.24 15.50 3.12
C GLY A 5 -22.35 16.10 2.03
N SER A 6 -21.79 17.30 2.25
CA SER A 6 -20.81 17.92 1.35
C SER A 6 -19.42 17.28 1.45
N ASP A 7 -19.02 16.86 2.66
CA ASP A 7 -17.71 16.23 2.89
C ASP A 7 -17.65 14.84 2.22
N LEU A 8 -18.77 14.11 2.24
CA LEU A 8 -18.89 12.82 1.56
C LEU A 8 -18.74 12.92 0.05
N ALA A 9 -19.29 13.97 -0.57
CA ALA A 9 -19.17 14.19 -2.01
C ALA A 9 -17.72 14.52 -2.41
N GLU A 10 -17.01 15.29 -1.57
CA GLU A 10 -15.59 15.58 -1.79
C GLU A 10 -14.73 14.32 -1.67
N ILE A 11 -14.94 13.50 -0.64
CA ILE A 11 -14.23 12.23 -0.44
C ILE A 11 -14.52 11.25 -1.58
N ALA A 12 -15.77 11.15 -2.03
CA ALA A 12 -16.12 10.31 -3.17
C ALA A 12 -15.41 10.75 -4.46
N SER A 13 -15.33 12.06 -4.70
CA SER A 13 -14.59 12.61 -5.84
C SER A 13 -13.08 12.36 -5.73
N PHE A 14 -12.52 12.45 -4.53
CA PHE A 14 -11.11 12.14 -4.26
C PHE A 14 -10.79 10.67 -4.54
N ILE A 15 -11.64 9.76 -4.06
CA ILE A 15 -11.51 8.32 -4.35
C ILE A 15 -11.60 8.09 -5.86
N ALA A 16 -12.63 8.59 -6.54
CA ALA A 16 -12.83 8.42 -7.97
C ALA A 16 -11.63 8.90 -8.81
N ALA A 17 -11.02 10.02 -8.45
CA ALA A 17 -9.80 10.52 -9.11
C ALA A 17 -8.59 9.60 -8.91
N THR A 18 -8.47 9.01 -7.72
CA THR A 18 -7.37 8.10 -7.33
C THR A 18 -7.45 6.73 -8.03
N VAL A 19 -8.67 6.24 -8.34
CA VAL A 19 -8.87 4.94 -9.03
C VAL A 19 -8.97 5.02 -10.55
N SER A 20 -9.19 6.21 -11.13
CA SER A 20 -9.35 6.41 -12.59
C SER A 20 -8.06 6.76 -13.33
N THR A 21 -7.09 7.32 -12.61
CA THR A 21 -5.68 7.27 -13.01
C THR A 21 -5.12 5.95 -12.51
N HIS A 22 -4.05 5.41 -13.13
CA HIS A 22 -3.38 4.16 -12.74
C HIS A 22 -3.59 3.83 -11.25
N PRO A 23 -4.13 2.65 -10.87
CA PRO A 23 -4.57 2.42 -9.50
C PRO A 23 -3.42 2.80 -8.56
N GLN A 24 -3.72 3.60 -7.52
CA GLN A 24 -2.84 3.88 -6.37
C GLN A 24 -1.97 5.15 -6.38
N ARG A 25 -2.37 6.28 -6.96
CA ARG A 25 -1.75 7.57 -6.56
C ARG A 25 -2.82 8.54 -6.05
N THR A 26 -2.84 8.73 -4.73
CA THR A 26 -3.56 9.86 -4.14
C THR A 26 -3.06 11.17 -4.78
N PRO A 27 -3.93 12.18 -4.98
CA PRO A 27 -3.50 13.49 -5.45
C PRO A 27 -2.32 14.02 -4.62
N ALA A 28 -1.25 14.46 -5.29
CA ALA A 28 -0.03 14.91 -4.63
C ALA A 28 -0.31 15.94 -3.52
N GLY A 29 0.27 15.71 -2.34
CA GLY A 29 0.15 16.61 -1.19
C GLY A 29 -1.19 16.51 -0.46
N ARG A 30 -2.08 15.58 -0.84
CA ARG A 30 -3.35 15.33 -0.17
C ARG A 30 -3.51 13.85 0.13
N ASP A 31 -4.21 13.58 1.22
CA ASP A 31 -4.42 12.22 1.67
C ASP A 31 -5.78 12.05 2.34
N LEU A 32 -6.40 10.89 2.15
CA LEU A 32 -7.62 10.52 2.84
C LEU A 32 -7.22 9.89 4.17
N GLN A 33 -7.56 10.56 5.27
CA GLN A 33 -7.23 10.11 6.61
C GLN A 33 -8.47 9.67 7.38
N ILE A 34 -8.31 8.66 8.22
CA ILE A 34 -9.25 8.30 9.27
C ILE A 34 -8.68 8.67 10.62
N ARG A 35 -9.56 8.95 11.58
CA ARG A 35 -9.15 9.12 12.97
C ARG A 35 -9.15 7.77 13.68
N LEU A 36 -8.04 7.43 14.31
CA LEU A 36 -7.94 6.29 15.23
C LEU A 36 -8.81 6.54 16.47
N HIS A 37 -9.51 5.50 16.92
CA HIS A 37 -10.13 5.50 18.25
C HIS A 37 -9.05 5.56 19.34
N GLU A 38 -9.38 6.17 20.48
CA GLU A 38 -8.45 6.45 21.59
C GLU A 38 -7.71 5.20 22.08
N ASP A 39 -8.33 4.01 21.99
CA ASP A 39 -7.74 2.73 22.41
C ASP A 39 -6.67 2.19 21.43
N LEU A 40 -6.57 2.76 20.23
CA LEU A 40 -5.55 2.43 19.22
C LEU A 40 -4.50 3.53 19.06
N ALA A 41 -4.69 4.67 19.73
CA ALA A 41 -3.79 5.80 19.71
C ALA A 41 -2.75 5.65 20.83
N GLU A 42 -1.77 4.76 20.67
CA GLU A 42 -0.62 4.78 21.57
C GLU A 42 0.19 6.06 21.34
N GLY A 43 0.07 7.02 22.27
CA GLY A 43 1.01 8.13 22.46
C GLY A 43 1.09 9.20 21.36
N ALA A 44 0.19 9.23 20.38
CA ALA A 44 0.32 10.14 19.25
C ALA A 44 -0.36 11.51 19.50
N ASP A 45 0.41 12.59 19.38
CA ASP A 45 -0.08 13.98 19.24
C ASP A 45 -0.96 14.18 17.99
N ASN A 46 -1.09 13.16 17.12
CA ASN A 46 -1.93 13.15 15.94
C ASN A 46 -2.64 11.78 15.79
N PRO A 47 -3.97 11.70 16.05
CA PRO A 47 -4.73 10.45 15.93
C PRO A 47 -5.13 10.13 14.47
N TRP A 48 -4.69 10.91 13.49
CA TRP A 48 -5.09 10.75 12.10
C TRP A 48 -4.07 9.92 11.32
N VAL A 49 -4.58 8.93 10.60
CA VAL A 49 -3.80 8.00 9.79
C VAL A 49 -4.41 7.90 8.40
N SER A 50 -3.52 7.80 7.44
CA SER A 50 -3.84 7.66 6.02
C SER A 50 -4.51 6.32 5.70
N LEU A 51 -5.49 6.37 4.80
CA LEU A 51 -6.30 5.24 4.39
C LEU A 51 -5.99 4.87 2.93
N ALA A 52 -5.56 3.62 2.70
CA ALA A 52 -5.33 3.13 1.35
C ALA A 52 -6.63 3.15 0.52
N ILE A 53 -6.55 3.70 -0.68
CA ILE A 53 -7.65 3.70 -1.66
C ILE A 53 -7.36 2.60 -2.69
N ARG A 54 -8.28 1.65 -2.88
CA ARG A 54 -8.12 0.52 -3.83
C ARG A 54 -9.29 0.45 -4.81
N SER A 55 -9.01 -0.04 -6.03
CA SER A 55 -9.97 -0.22 -7.14
C SER A 55 -10.95 -1.39 -6.96
N THR A 56 -10.78 -2.19 -5.92
CA THR A 56 -11.51 -3.45 -5.76
C THR A 56 -12.94 -3.22 -5.29
N VAL A 57 -13.86 -3.98 -5.90
CA VAL A 57 -15.30 -4.10 -5.54
C VAL A 57 -15.51 -4.76 -4.16
N ALA A 58 -14.44 -5.28 -3.54
CA ALA A 58 -14.47 -5.89 -2.23
C ALA A 58 -13.98 -4.90 -1.18
N CYS A 59 -14.88 -4.54 -0.29
CA CYS A 59 -14.61 -3.65 0.83
C CYS A 59 -14.09 -4.49 1.99
N SER A 60 -12.94 -4.08 2.52
CA SER A 60 -12.37 -4.64 3.74
C SER A 60 -12.12 -3.50 4.72
N ASP A 61 -11.93 -3.82 6.00
CA ASP A 61 -11.66 -2.86 7.08
C ASP A 61 -10.33 -2.06 6.90
N ALA A 62 -9.66 -2.13 5.75
CA ALA A 62 -8.40 -1.45 5.43
C ALA A 62 -8.40 -0.68 4.10
N THR A 63 -9.52 -0.67 3.36
CA THR A 63 -9.59 -0.10 2.00
C THR A 63 -10.97 0.51 1.77
N VAL A 64 -11.04 1.77 1.32
CA VAL A 64 -12.32 2.37 0.93
C VAL A 64 -12.37 2.57 -0.58
N CYS A 65 -13.46 2.11 -1.19
CA CYS A 65 -13.84 2.42 -2.56
C CYS A 65 -15.09 3.31 -2.54
N ALA A 66 -15.40 3.94 -3.68
CA ALA A 66 -16.53 4.86 -3.78
C ALA A 66 -17.87 4.19 -3.40
N ASP A 67 -18.02 2.90 -3.71
CA ASP A 67 -19.24 2.13 -3.46
C ASP A 67 -19.47 1.81 -1.98
N CYS A 68 -18.41 1.80 -1.15
CA CYS A 68 -18.48 1.49 0.28
C CYS A 68 -18.26 2.68 1.21
N LEU A 69 -17.99 3.85 0.64
CA LEU A 69 -17.74 5.07 1.41
C LEU A 69 -18.88 5.39 2.39
N GLY A 70 -20.14 5.19 1.96
CA GLY A 70 -21.31 5.46 2.80
C GLY A 70 -21.37 4.57 4.05
N SER A 71 -20.95 3.31 3.95
CA SER A 71 -20.87 2.40 5.11
C SER A 71 -19.71 2.77 6.02
N TRP A 72 -18.54 3.08 5.45
CA TRP A 72 -17.35 3.45 6.21
C TRP A 72 -17.54 4.75 7.00
N ALA A 73 -18.14 5.76 6.36
CA ALA A 73 -18.42 7.05 6.97
C ALA A 73 -19.40 7.01 8.14
N ALA A 74 -20.20 5.95 8.24
CA ALA A 74 -21.13 5.78 9.35
C ALA A 74 -20.38 5.48 10.66
N ASP A 75 -19.25 4.77 10.56
CA ASP A 75 -18.51 4.26 11.71
C ASP A 75 -17.16 4.96 11.93
N HIS A 76 -16.70 5.78 10.99
CA HIS A 76 -15.38 6.40 11.03
C HIS A 76 -15.42 7.92 10.81
N GLU A 77 -14.59 8.64 11.58
CA GLU A 77 -14.30 10.05 11.30
C GLU A 77 -13.21 10.12 10.22
N MET A 78 -13.54 10.76 9.09
CA MET A 78 -12.66 10.83 7.92
C MET A 78 -12.44 12.28 7.50
N ARG A 79 -11.28 12.56 6.88
CA ARG A 79 -10.96 13.86 6.29
C ARG A 79 -10.03 13.71 5.11
N ILE A 80 -10.03 14.68 4.21
CA ILE A 80 -8.90 14.88 3.31
C ILE A 80 -7.97 15.91 3.95
N ALA A 81 -6.73 15.52 4.22
CA ALA A 81 -5.74 16.40 4.81
C ALA A 81 -4.64 16.74 3.80
N GLU A 82 -4.02 17.90 3.98
CA GLU A 82 -2.74 18.17 3.34
C GLU A 82 -1.65 17.35 4.05
N VAL A 83 -0.78 16.70 3.27
CA VAL A 83 0.37 15.95 3.78
C VAL A 83 1.67 16.66 3.43
N PRO A 84 2.63 16.74 4.37
CA PRO A 84 3.89 17.44 4.15
C PRO A 84 4.73 16.74 3.07
N THR A 85 5.41 17.56 2.26
CA THR A 85 6.38 17.09 1.26
C THR A 85 7.77 16.84 1.85
N ALA A 86 7.98 17.17 3.13
CA ALA A 86 9.23 16.96 3.85
C ALA A 86 8.94 16.29 5.19
N VAL A 87 9.59 15.14 5.41
CA VAL A 87 9.47 14.33 6.62
C VAL A 87 10.86 14.19 7.24
N ASP A 88 10.92 14.11 8.58
CA ASP A 88 12.19 13.86 9.28
C ASP A 88 12.62 12.41 9.09
N LEU A 89 13.41 12.17 8.04
CA LEU A 89 13.91 10.85 7.69
C LEU A 89 14.70 10.19 8.83
N ALA A 90 15.45 10.98 9.60
CA ALA A 90 16.24 10.45 10.71
C ALA A 90 15.34 9.95 11.85
N ALA A 91 14.24 10.66 12.13
CA ALA A 91 13.25 10.22 13.11
C ALA A 91 12.54 8.92 12.70
N HIS A 92 12.17 8.78 11.43
CA HIS A 92 11.59 7.52 10.91
C HIS A 92 12.58 6.36 11.03
N ARG A 93 13.82 6.56 10.55
CA ARG A 93 14.86 5.52 10.61
C ARG A 93 15.15 5.06 12.04
N ALA A 94 15.12 5.97 13.01
CA ALA A 94 15.45 5.66 14.40
C ALA A 94 14.37 4.84 15.14
N SER A 95 13.13 4.88 14.66
CA SER A 95 11.96 4.32 15.37
C SER A 95 11.22 3.22 14.63
N ALA A 96 11.56 2.97 13.35
CA ALA A 96 10.88 1.98 12.53
C ALA A 96 11.25 0.54 12.94
N ASP A 97 10.27 -0.36 12.87
CA ASP A 97 10.48 -1.81 12.95
C ASP A 97 11.28 -2.30 11.74
N GLU A 98 10.97 -1.74 10.57
CA GLU A 98 11.66 -2.01 9.30
C GLU A 98 11.89 -0.69 8.57
N PHE A 99 13.08 -0.54 7.99
CA PHE A 99 13.44 0.66 7.25
C PHE A 99 14.32 0.29 6.06
N TYR A 100 14.01 0.86 4.90
CA TYR A 100 14.75 0.62 3.68
C TYR A 100 14.93 1.92 2.90
N THR A 101 16.12 2.10 2.31
CA THR A 101 16.45 3.22 1.43
C THR A 101 17.04 2.69 0.14
N PHE A 102 16.54 3.23 -0.96
CA PHE A 102 17.10 3.06 -2.29
C PHE A 102 17.68 4.39 -2.76
N GLU A 103 18.96 4.39 -3.12
CA GLU A 103 19.68 5.60 -3.54
C GLU A 103 19.28 6.07 -4.96
N GLY A 104 18.45 5.30 -5.66
CA GLY A 104 18.13 5.54 -7.06
C GLY A 104 19.04 4.76 -8.01
N ASP A 105 18.56 4.56 -9.22
CA ASP A 105 19.34 4.03 -10.34
C ASP A 105 19.15 4.96 -11.56
N PRO A 106 20.10 5.88 -11.81
CA PRO A 106 20.03 6.78 -12.95
C PRO A 106 20.02 6.07 -14.31
N GLU A 107 20.66 4.90 -14.43
CA GLU A 107 20.72 4.14 -15.69
C GLU A 107 19.37 3.52 -16.01
N ARG A 108 18.67 3.02 -14.99
CA ARG A 108 17.31 2.48 -15.09
C ARG A 108 16.21 3.54 -14.95
N ARG A 109 16.58 4.81 -14.73
CA ARG A 109 15.65 5.93 -14.45
C ARG A 109 14.75 5.68 -13.24
N LEU A 110 15.28 5.02 -12.22
CA LEU A 110 14.59 4.79 -10.96
C LEU A 110 14.99 5.90 -9.97
N PRO A 111 14.04 6.70 -9.47
CA PRO A 111 14.34 7.73 -8.47
C PRO A 111 14.76 7.10 -7.13
N ALA A 112 15.49 7.86 -6.32
CA ALA A 112 15.74 7.48 -4.94
C ALA A 112 14.42 7.42 -4.16
N TYR A 113 14.31 6.53 -3.18
CA TYR A 113 13.14 6.45 -2.32
C TYR A 113 13.49 5.85 -0.95
N TRP A 114 12.57 5.98 0.00
CA TRP A 114 12.66 5.27 1.28
C TRP A 114 11.30 4.74 1.70
N VAL A 115 11.32 3.71 2.54
CA VAL A 115 10.14 3.08 3.13
C VAL A 115 10.44 2.76 4.59
N ALA A 116 9.49 3.02 5.48
CA ALA A 116 9.54 2.74 6.91
C ALA A 116 8.26 2.04 7.34
N ARG A 117 8.37 1.04 8.22
CA ARG A 117 7.23 0.40 8.87
C ARG A 117 7.28 0.61 10.39
N HIS A 118 6.17 1.04 10.96
CA HIS A 118 5.94 1.25 12.39
C HIS A 118 4.70 0.45 12.81
N GLY A 119 4.89 -0.78 13.26
CA GLY A 119 3.82 -1.73 13.51
C GLY A 119 2.98 -1.95 12.26
N ARG A 120 1.77 -1.40 12.28
CA ARG A 120 0.79 -1.49 11.19
C ARG A 120 0.84 -0.31 10.21
N VAL A 121 1.66 0.69 10.46
CA VAL A 121 1.79 1.88 9.63
C VAL A 121 2.99 1.72 8.71
N VAL A 122 2.82 2.02 7.42
CA VAL A 122 3.90 2.11 6.44
C VAL A 122 3.97 3.53 5.94
N THR A 123 5.15 4.13 5.95
CA THR A 123 5.41 5.45 5.34
C THR A 123 6.47 5.29 4.27
N SER A 124 6.24 5.84 3.09
CA SER A 124 7.17 5.82 1.98
C SER A 124 7.27 7.20 1.33
N GLN A 125 8.38 7.43 0.63
CA GLN A 125 8.54 8.64 -0.18
C GLN A 125 9.52 8.38 -1.32
N ILE A 126 9.10 8.72 -2.53
CA ILE A 126 9.97 8.87 -3.69
C ILE A 126 10.58 10.28 -3.63
N ALA A 127 11.86 10.42 -3.95
CA ALA A 127 12.56 11.69 -3.95
C ALA A 127 11.78 12.76 -4.73
N ASP A 128 11.66 13.95 -4.13
CA ASP A 128 10.91 15.10 -4.65
C ASP A 128 9.38 14.89 -4.79
N GLU A 129 8.84 13.75 -4.36
CA GLU A 129 7.40 13.50 -4.23
C GLU A 129 6.95 13.66 -2.76
N PRO A 130 5.65 13.95 -2.51
CA PRO A 130 5.09 13.91 -1.15
C PRO A 130 5.25 12.54 -0.50
N ALA A 131 5.39 12.50 0.82
CA ALA A 131 5.39 11.23 1.53
C ALA A 131 3.98 10.65 1.57
N GLU A 132 3.90 9.34 1.37
CA GLU A 132 2.69 8.54 1.54
C GLU A 132 2.79 7.81 2.86
N THR A 133 1.70 7.79 3.63
CA THR A 133 1.56 6.95 4.81
C THR A 133 0.35 6.06 4.60
N VAL A 134 0.34 4.86 5.17
CA VAL A 134 -0.78 3.92 5.07
C VAL A 134 -0.89 3.17 6.38
N LEU A 135 -2.08 3.12 6.99
CA LEU A 135 -2.37 2.21 8.09
C LEU A 135 -3.04 0.93 7.57
N LEU A 136 -2.49 -0.22 7.95
CA LEU A 136 -3.00 -1.53 7.58
C LEU A 136 -3.67 -2.22 8.76
N ARG A 137 -4.54 -3.20 8.47
CA ARG A 137 -5.32 -3.90 9.50
C ARG A 137 -4.45 -4.78 10.40
N THR A 138 -3.48 -5.47 9.82
CA THR A 138 -2.61 -6.45 10.51
C THR A 138 -1.14 -6.14 10.22
N ASN A 139 -0.26 -6.65 11.07
CA ASN A 139 1.19 -6.55 10.82
C ASN A 139 1.59 -7.30 9.54
N ASP A 140 0.94 -8.41 9.19
CA ASP A 140 1.24 -9.13 7.94
C ASP A 140 0.91 -8.30 6.69
N LEU A 141 -0.19 -7.56 6.71
CA LEU A 141 -0.54 -6.63 5.64
C LEU A 141 0.42 -5.45 5.59
N ALA A 142 0.84 -4.92 6.74
CA ALA A 142 1.84 -3.85 6.79
C ALA A 142 3.22 -4.30 6.31
N SER A 143 3.63 -5.54 6.63
CA SER A 143 4.85 -6.16 6.10
C SER A 143 4.76 -6.39 4.59
N GLY A 144 3.56 -6.73 4.09
CA GLY A 144 3.27 -6.83 2.66
C GLY A 144 3.41 -5.49 1.96
N GLU A 145 2.76 -4.44 2.48
CA GLU A 145 2.83 -3.08 1.95
C GLU A 145 4.25 -2.50 2.00
N PHE A 146 5.00 -2.74 3.08
CA PHE A 146 6.41 -2.34 3.18
C PHE A 146 7.24 -3.00 2.08
N ALA A 147 7.02 -4.29 1.83
CA ALA A 147 7.70 -5.01 0.76
C ALA A 147 7.29 -4.48 -0.63
N ASP A 148 6.00 -4.27 -0.87
CA ASP A 148 5.48 -3.76 -2.15
C ASP A 148 6.03 -2.36 -2.49
N ALA A 149 6.07 -1.47 -1.50
CA ALA A 149 6.63 -0.13 -1.62
C ALA A 149 8.15 -0.16 -1.88
N CYS A 150 8.84 -1.26 -1.55
CA CYS A 150 10.22 -1.47 -1.93
C CYS A 150 10.29 -2.06 -3.34
N CYS A 151 10.45 -1.23 -4.36
CA CYS A 151 10.61 -1.72 -5.74
C CYS A 151 11.97 -2.43 -6.02
N ASP A 152 12.87 -2.51 -5.03
CA ASP A 152 14.11 -3.29 -5.11
C ASP A 152 13.81 -4.78 -4.89
N ASP A 153 13.88 -5.53 -5.98
CA ASP A 153 13.58 -6.95 -6.02
C ASP A 153 14.84 -7.83 -6.08
N THR A 154 16.02 -7.24 -5.88
CA THR A 154 17.29 -7.96 -5.82
C THR A 154 17.28 -9.04 -4.71
N PRO A 155 18.04 -10.14 -4.86
CA PRO A 155 18.04 -11.20 -3.87
C PRO A 155 18.39 -10.68 -2.47
N GLY A 156 17.46 -10.82 -1.53
CA GLY A 156 17.59 -10.35 -0.15
C GLY A 156 16.99 -8.99 0.15
N ALA A 157 16.63 -8.21 -0.89
CA ALA A 157 15.89 -6.96 -0.72
C ALA A 157 14.45 -7.22 -0.23
N PRO A 158 13.81 -6.22 0.40
CA PRO A 158 12.42 -6.36 0.87
C PRO A 158 11.42 -6.59 -0.26
N GLY A 159 11.63 -6.01 -1.44
CA GLY A 159 10.70 -6.08 -2.57
C GLY A 159 10.59 -7.43 -3.26
N GLY A 160 11.61 -8.29 -3.10
CA GLY A 160 11.59 -9.62 -3.73
C GLY A 160 10.49 -10.51 -3.14
N LEU A 161 9.69 -11.14 -4.01
CA LEU A 161 8.71 -12.16 -3.61
C LEU A 161 9.35 -13.33 -2.88
N ARG A 162 8.70 -13.80 -1.82
CA ARG A 162 9.15 -14.90 -0.96
C ARG A 162 8.05 -15.97 -0.83
N PRO A 163 8.41 -17.22 -0.51
CA PRO A 163 7.42 -18.22 -0.11
C PRO A 163 6.56 -17.70 1.06
N GLY A 164 5.25 -17.87 0.95
CA GLY A 164 4.27 -17.38 1.91
C GLY A 164 3.66 -16.01 1.58
N ASP A 165 4.28 -15.22 0.68
CA ASP A 165 3.69 -13.96 0.24
C ASP A 165 2.35 -14.21 -0.46
N THR A 166 1.36 -13.37 -0.18
CA THR A 166 0.13 -13.29 -0.97
C THR A 166 0.24 -12.11 -1.91
N ILE A 167 0.03 -12.35 -3.21
CA ILE A 167 0.03 -11.33 -4.24
C ILE A 167 -1.34 -11.18 -4.89
N ASP A 168 -1.64 -9.99 -5.37
CA ASP A 168 -2.69 -9.77 -6.37
C ASP A 168 -2.02 -9.65 -7.73
N MET A 169 -2.42 -10.49 -8.68
CA MET A 169 -1.98 -10.39 -10.07
C MET A 169 -2.94 -9.52 -10.89
N TYR A 170 -2.41 -8.57 -11.65
CA TYR A 170 -3.18 -7.75 -12.59
C TYR A 170 -3.19 -8.40 -13.98
N GLY A 171 -4.39 -8.63 -14.53
CA GLY A 171 -4.51 -8.94 -15.96
C GLY A 171 -4.09 -7.73 -16.80
N THR A 172 -3.52 -7.96 -17.98
CA THR A 172 -2.97 -6.91 -18.87
C THR A 172 -3.95 -5.83 -19.32
N ASP A 173 -5.23 -5.92 -18.97
CA ASP A 173 -6.29 -4.98 -19.37
C ASP A 173 -7.22 -4.57 -18.20
N GLY A 174 -6.73 -4.56 -16.96
CA GLY A 174 -7.55 -4.17 -15.79
C GLY A 174 -8.63 -5.19 -15.41
N ALA A 175 -8.50 -6.43 -15.89
CA ALA A 175 -9.37 -7.55 -15.54
C ALA A 175 -9.12 -8.08 -14.12
N ALA A 176 -10.08 -8.85 -13.60
CA ALA A 176 -10.16 -9.37 -12.23
C ALA A 176 -8.81 -9.79 -11.64
N THR A 177 -8.49 -9.25 -10.46
CA THR A 177 -7.30 -9.61 -9.70
C THR A 177 -7.39 -11.07 -9.28
N THR A 178 -6.33 -11.84 -9.55
CA THR A 178 -6.20 -13.19 -9.01
C THR A 178 -5.27 -13.16 -7.82
N GLU A 179 -5.80 -13.48 -6.64
CA GLU A 179 -5.00 -13.62 -5.42
C GLU A 179 -4.25 -14.96 -5.45
N VAL A 180 -2.94 -14.91 -5.24
CA VAL A 180 -2.04 -16.07 -5.25
C VAL A 180 -1.14 -16.06 -4.03
N THR A 181 -1.12 -17.18 -3.30
CA THR A 181 -0.09 -17.44 -2.29
C THR A 181 1.12 -18.08 -2.94
N ILE A 182 2.28 -17.44 -2.81
CA ILE A 182 3.54 -17.84 -3.42
C ILE A 182 4.14 -19.02 -2.67
N THR A 183 4.47 -20.08 -3.40
CA THR A 183 5.25 -21.21 -2.89
C THR A 183 6.72 -21.06 -3.26
N THR A 184 6.99 -20.63 -4.50
CA THR A 184 8.35 -20.32 -4.97
C THR A 184 8.33 -19.14 -5.93
N SER A 185 9.44 -18.40 -5.97
CA SER A 185 9.66 -17.34 -6.94
C SER A 185 11.11 -17.38 -7.43
N ALA A 186 11.34 -16.96 -8.67
CA ALA A 186 12.67 -16.82 -9.25
C ALA A 186 12.70 -15.66 -10.25
N ALA A 187 13.74 -14.84 -10.20
CA ALA A 187 13.96 -13.81 -11.21
C ALA A 187 14.31 -14.47 -12.56
N THR A 188 13.71 -13.96 -13.64
CA THR A 188 13.87 -14.42 -15.03
C THR A 188 14.02 -13.23 -15.97
N GLY A 189 15.23 -12.68 -16.07
CA GLY A 189 15.44 -11.41 -16.78
C GLY A 189 14.78 -10.27 -16.01
N ASP A 190 13.96 -9.46 -16.69
CA ASP A 190 13.16 -8.39 -16.09
C ASP A 190 11.83 -8.89 -15.47
N ASP A 191 11.51 -10.17 -15.69
CA ASP A 191 10.30 -10.81 -15.19
C ASP A 191 10.60 -11.70 -13.98
N ARG A 192 9.55 -12.20 -13.34
CA ARG A 192 9.61 -13.15 -12.23
C ARG A 192 8.74 -14.37 -12.52
N ALA A 193 9.35 -15.55 -12.53
CA ALA A 193 8.63 -16.81 -12.53
C ALA A 193 8.13 -17.11 -11.12
N ILE A 194 6.85 -17.46 -11.00
CA ILE A 194 6.21 -17.83 -9.74
C ILE A 194 5.54 -19.19 -9.84
N VAL A 195 5.49 -19.88 -8.70
CA VAL A 195 4.60 -21.02 -8.46
C VAL A 195 3.85 -20.75 -7.18
N GLY A 196 2.54 -20.98 -7.19
CA GLY A 196 1.69 -20.71 -6.05
C GLY A 196 0.34 -21.42 -6.11
N VAL A 197 -0.55 -21.00 -5.23
CA VAL A 197 -1.92 -21.50 -5.12
C VAL A 197 -2.87 -20.32 -5.09
N THR A 198 -3.92 -20.35 -5.91
CA THR A 198 -4.95 -19.30 -5.91
C THR A 198 -5.80 -19.36 -4.65
N ALA A 199 -6.56 -18.30 -4.35
CA ALA A 199 -7.53 -18.30 -3.23
C ALA A 199 -8.53 -19.48 -3.27
N GLY A 200 -8.84 -20.01 -4.47
CA GLY A 200 -9.70 -21.19 -4.65
C GLY A 200 -8.98 -22.54 -4.44
N GLY A 201 -7.70 -22.55 -4.08
CA GLY A 201 -6.90 -23.76 -3.90
C GLY A 201 -6.32 -24.36 -5.17
N ALA A 202 -6.48 -23.71 -6.33
CA ALA A 202 -5.95 -24.21 -7.60
C ALA A 202 -4.46 -23.87 -7.73
N PRO A 203 -3.60 -24.81 -8.14
CA PRO A 203 -2.19 -24.50 -8.40
C PRO A 203 -2.05 -23.58 -9.61
N ILE A 204 -1.07 -22.69 -9.57
CA ILE A 204 -0.72 -21.79 -10.67
C ILE A 204 0.80 -21.70 -10.85
N ALA A 205 1.23 -21.60 -12.10
CA ALA A 205 2.59 -21.25 -12.48
C ALA A 205 2.51 -20.16 -13.56
N ALA A 206 3.20 -19.04 -13.35
CA ALA A 206 3.13 -17.87 -14.22
C ALA A 206 4.47 -17.14 -14.27
N THR A 207 4.65 -16.34 -15.31
CA THR A 207 5.72 -15.34 -15.41
C THR A 207 5.08 -13.97 -15.33
N LEU A 208 5.55 -13.15 -14.40
CA LEU A 208 4.99 -11.84 -14.09
C LEU A 208 6.03 -10.76 -14.38
N ALA A 209 5.62 -9.70 -15.04
CA ALA A 209 6.41 -8.47 -15.08
C ALA A 209 6.36 -7.81 -13.69
N ALA A 210 7.38 -7.03 -13.32
CA ALA A 210 7.44 -6.33 -12.04
C ALA A 210 6.18 -5.48 -11.74
N TRP A 211 5.51 -4.98 -12.78
CA TRP A 211 4.32 -4.11 -12.69
C TRP A 211 2.98 -4.86 -12.79
N SER A 212 3.00 -6.19 -12.99
CA SER A 212 1.78 -6.98 -13.17
C SER A 212 1.30 -7.66 -11.88
N TYR A 213 1.87 -7.29 -10.73
CA TYR A 213 1.43 -7.78 -9.43
C TYR A 213 1.71 -6.78 -8.32
N ARG A 214 1.13 -7.04 -7.14
CA ARG A 214 1.49 -6.40 -5.88
C ARG A 214 1.59 -7.40 -4.74
N ILE A 215 2.37 -7.11 -3.72
CA ILE A 215 2.41 -7.89 -2.47
C ILE A 215 1.30 -7.37 -1.55
N VAL A 216 0.30 -8.22 -1.29
CA VAL A 216 -0.87 -7.86 -0.46
C VAL A 216 -0.61 -8.18 1.00
N SER A 217 0.09 -9.28 1.26
CA SER A 217 0.39 -9.77 2.60
C SER A 217 1.73 -10.46 2.59
N ARG A 218 2.49 -10.27 3.66
CA ARG A 218 3.69 -11.03 3.96
C ARG A 218 3.60 -11.51 5.40
N PRO A 219 3.43 -12.82 5.64
CA PRO A 219 3.50 -13.38 6.98
C PRO A 219 4.85 -13.01 7.61
N ALA A 220 4.82 -12.57 8.87
CA ALA A 220 6.04 -12.39 9.64
C ALA A 220 6.82 -13.73 9.71
N ALA A 221 8.16 -13.64 9.57
CA ALA A 221 9.06 -14.79 9.67
C ALA A 221 9.10 -15.38 11.09
#